data_AF-W7QRI4-F1
#
_entry.id   AF-W7QRI4-F1
#
_cell.length_a   1.000
_cell.length_b   1.000
_cell.length_c   1.000
_cell.angle_alpha   90.00
_cell.angle_beta   90.00
_cell.angle_gamma   90.00
#
_symmetry.space_group_name_H-M   'P 1'
#
loop_
_entity.id
_entity.type
_entity.pdbx_description
1 polymer ?
#
loop_
_entity_poly.entity_id
_entity_poly.type
_entity_poly.pdbx_seq_one_letter_code
_entity_poly.pdbx_strand_id
1 'polypeptide(L)'
;MMRNLSRHIKDKRLLKLIGRYLRAGIEDNGTLTPSLEGVPQGGPLSPLLSNIMLDDLDKELEQRGHQFARYADDFIILVKSKRAG
;
A
#
# COMPACT_ATOMS: atom_id res chain seq x y z
N MET A 1 -3.86 -3.35 -5.48
CA MET A 1 -3.94 -3.77 -4.06
C MET A 1 -4.47 -5.19 -3.86
N MET A 2 -5.76 -5.49 -4.09
CA MET A 2 -6.33 -6.83 -3.84
C MET A 2 -5.60 -7.97 -4.55
N ARG A 3 -5.11 -7.73 -5.77
CA ARG A 3 -4.28 -8.68 -6.53
C ARG A 3 -2.97 -9.06 -5.81
N ASN A 4 -2.31 -8.08 -5.18
CA ASN A 4 -1.05 -8.33 -4.47
C ASN A 4 -1.33 -9.08 -3.15
N LEU A 5 -2.38 -8.67 -2.43
CA LEU A 5 -2.85 -9.39 -1.23
C LEU A 5 -3.19 -10.86 -1.53
N SER A 6 -3.84 -11.16 -2.66
CA SER A 6 -4.17 -12.54 -3.03
C SER A 6 -2.97 -13.43 -3.37
N ARG A 7 -1.78 -12.84 -3.63
CA ARG A 7 -0.54 -13.61 -3.79
C ARG A 7 -0.07 -14.19 -2.45
N HIS A 8 -0.34 -13.50 -1.34
CA HIS A 8 0.13 -13.87 0.00
C HIS A 8 -0.97 -14.49 0.88
N ILE A 9 -2.23 -14.09 0.71
CA ILE A 9 -3.37 -14.53 1.50
C ILE A 9 -4.25 -15.47 0.68
N LYS A 10 -4.34 -16.74 1.10
CA LYS A 10 -5.20 -17.75 0.45
C LYS A 10 -6.65 -17.74 0.95
N ASP A 11 -6.91 -17.19 2.14
CA ASP A 11 -8.25 -17.14 2.71
C ASP A 11 -9.14 -16.12 1.97
N LYS A 12 -10.10 -16.65 1.20
CA LYS A 12 -11.07 -15.86 0.44
C LYS A 12 -12.00 -15.03 1.33
N ARG A 13 -12.31 -15.48 2.54
CA ARG A 13 -13.17 -14.75 3.49
C ARG A 13 -12.45 -13.51 4.00
N LEU A 14 -11.18 -13.66 4.38
CA LEU A 14 -10.32 -12.54 4.79
C LEU A 14 -10.14 -11.54 3.64
N LEU A 15 -9.83 -12.00 2.43
CA LEU A 15 -9.74 -11.13 1.25
C LEU A 15 -11.05 -10.37 1.00
N LYS A 16 -12.21 -11.03 1.14
CA LYS A 16 -13.51 -10.37 1.00
C LYS A 16 -13.72 -9.31 2.08
N LEU A 17 -13.30 -9.57 3.32
CA LEU A 17 -13.39 -8.62 4.43
C LEU A 17 -12.50 -7.39 4.19
N ILE A 18 -11.24 -7.59 3.82
CA ILE A 18 -10.32 -6.49 3.47
C ILE A 18 -10.89 -5.68 2.30
N GLY A 19 -11.42 -6.34 1.27
CA GLY A 19 -12.05 -5.66 0.15
C GLY A 19 -13.27 -4.82 0.56
N ARG A 20 -14.08 -5.29 1.52
CA ARG A 20 -15.19 -4.48 2.09
C ARG A 20 -14.67 -3.28 2.87
N TYR A 21 -13.58 -3.46 3.61
CA TYR A 21 -12.95 -2.38 4.38
C TYR A 21 -12.40 -1.28 3.45
N LEU A 22 -11.73 -1.66 2.36
CA LEU A 22 -11.21 -0.73 1.36
C LEU A 22 -12.29 0.07 0.63
N ARG A 23 -13.48 -0.52 0.45
CA ARG A 23 -14.64 0.12 -0.22
C ARG A 23 -15.59 0.79 0.77
N ALA A 24 -15.26 0.82 2.05
CA ALA A 24 -16.08 1.52 3.02
C ALA A 24 -16.11 3.01 2.64
N GLY A 25 -17.31 3.58 2.53
CA GLY A 25 -17.46 5.00 2.26
C GLY A 25 -16.88 5.84 3.39
N ILE A 26 -16.51 7.07 3.05
CA ILE A 26 -16.10 8.09 4.02
C ILE A 26 -17.35 8.91 4.32
N GLU A 27 -17.72 8.98 5.60
CA GLU A 27 -18.72 9.94 6.05
C GLU A 27 -18.01 11.27 6.33
N ASP A 28 -18.45 12.31 5.62
CA ASP A 28 -18.01 13.68 5.86
C ASP A 28 -19.24 14.57 5.99
N ASN A 29 -19.39 15.21 7.16
CA ASN A 29 -20.51 16.09 7.49
C ASN A 29 -21.91 15.52 7.15
N GLY A 30 -22.13 14.24 7.47
CA GLY A 30 -23.40 13.53 7.23
C GLY A 30 -23.62 13.07 5.77
N THR A 31 -22.64 13.29 4.88
CA THR A 31 -22.65 12.78 3.51
C THR A 31 -21.74 11.57 3.40
N LEU A 32 -22.30 10.42 3.05
CA LEU A 32 -21.52 9.22 2.78
C LEU A 32 -21.02 9.23 1.33
N THR A 33 -19.71 9.40 1.16
CA THR A 33 -19.05 9.37 -0.15
C THR A 33 -18.40 8.00 -0.37
N PRO A 34 -18.64 7.32 -1.51
CA PRO A 34 -18.01 6.04 -1.79
C PRO A 34 -16.49 6.19 -1.93
N SER A 35 -15.72 5.30 -1.27
CA SER A 35 -14.27 5.18 -1.51
C SER A 35 -14.04 4.25 -2.69
N LEU A 36 -13.70 4.83 -3.84
CA LEU A 36 -13.42 4.10 -5.08
C LEU A 36 -11.95 3.68 -5.18
N GLU A 37 -11.05 4.47 -4.59
CA GLU A 37 -9.61 4.24 -4.59
C GLU A 37 -9.00 4.60 -3.23
N GLY A 38 -7.86 3.98 -2.92
CA GLY A 38 -7.12 4.21 -1.69
C GLY A 38 -7.53 3.31 -0.51
N VAL A 39 -6.98 3.63 0.65
CA VAL A 39 -7.30 3.03 1.96
C VAL A 39 -7.99 4.09 2.81
N PRO A 40 -8.98 3.74 3.65
CA PRO A 40 -9.51 4.68 4.64
C PRO A 40 -8.38 5.22 5.52
N GLN A 41 -8.14 6.53 5.50
CA GLN A 41 -7.10 7.13 6.34
C GLN A 41 -7.53 7.09 7.80
N GLY A 42 -6.63 6.67 8.69
CA GLY A 42 -6.93 6.43 10.11
C GLY A 42 -7.43 5.03 10.45
N GLY A 43 -7.66 4.16 9.45
CA GLY A 43 -7.96 2.75 9.69
C GLY A 43 -6.74 2.00 10.24
N PRO A 44 -6.88 1.14 11.28
CA PRO A 44 -5.74 0.39 11.85
C PRO A 44 -5.07 -0.56 10.85
N LEU A 45 -5.79 -0.96 9.80
CA LEU A 45 -5.26 -1.81 8.73
C LEU A 45 -4.45 -1.04 7.69
N SER A 46 -4.64 0.27 7.59
CA SER A 46 -4.09 1.09 6.50
C SER A 46 -2.54 1.06 6.45
N PRO A 47 -1.79 1.15 7.57
CA PRO A 47 -0.33 1.08 7.53
C PRO A 47 0.21 -0.26 7.00
N LEU A 48 -0.36 -1.38 7.43
CA LEU A 48 0.03 -2.71 6.97
C LEU A 48 -0.25 -2.88 5.47
N LEU A 49 -1.42 -2.44 5.08
CA LEU A 49 -1.91 -2.52 3.72
C LEU A 49 -1.09 -1.69 2.73
N SER A 50 -0.64 -0.50 3.13
CA SER A 50 0.30 0.32 2.35
C SER A 50 1.66 -0.37 2.19
N ASN A 51 2.19 -0.99 3.25
CA ASN A 51 3.46 -1.72 3.17
C ASN A 51 3.39 -2.94 2.23
N ILE A 52 2.29 -3.69 2.22
CA ILE A 52 2.12 -4.81 1.29
C ILE A 52 2.04 -4.32 -0.16
N MET A 53 1.50 -3.12 -0.40
CA MET A 53 1.46 -2.55 -1.74
C MET A 53 2.87 -2.16 -2.23
N LEU A 54 3.70 -1.62 -1.33
CA LEU A 54 5.04 -1.12 -1.64
C LEU A 54 6.13 -2.20 -1.64
N ASP A 55 5.83 -3.43 -1.20
CA ASP A 55 6.78 -4.56 -1.21
C ASP A 55 7.28 -4.91 -2.63
N ASP A 56 6.43 -4.78 -3.66
CA ASP A 56 6.86 -4.98 -5.05
C ASP A 56 7.92 -3.92 -5.48
N LEU A 57 7.84 -2.69 -4.95
CA LEU A 57 8.82 -1.63 -5.21
C LEU A 57 10.15 -1.94 -4.52
N ASP A 58 10.11 -2.33 -3.25
CA ASP A 58 11.32 -2.68 -2.48
C ASP A 58 12.09 -3.79 -3.16
N LYS A 59 11.40 -4.86 -3.59
CA LYS A 59 11.99 -5.99 -4.31
C LYS A 59 12.67 -5.56 -5.62
N GLU A 60 12.06 -4.64 -6.36
CA GLU A 60 12.65 -4.13 -7.60
C GLU A 60 13.92 -3.30 -7.32
N LEU A 61 13.92 -2.49 -6.26
CA LEU A 61 15.09 -1.71 -5.84
C LEU A 61 16.23 -2.61 -5.36
N GLU A 62 15.91 -3.65 -4.59
CA GLU A 62 16.86 -4.68 -4.14
C GLU A 62 17.47 -5.44 -5.34
N GLN A 63 16.62 -5.87 -6.29
CA GLN A 63 17.06 -6.59 -7.48
C GLN A 63 18.03 -5.76 -8.34
N ARG A 64 17.84 -4.44 -8.40
CA ARG A 64 18.74 -3.50 -9.10
C ARG A 64 19.98 -3.13 -8.28
N GLY A 65 20.08 -3.57 -7.03
CA GLY A 65 21.19 -3.26 -6.13
C GLY A 65 21.21 -1.82 -5.65
N HIS A 66 20.07 -1.13 -5.63
CA HIS A 66 19.97 0.22 -5.10
C HIS A 66 20.08 0.22 -3.57
N GLN A 67 20.74 1.25 -3.03
CA GLN A 67 20.73 1.53 -1.60
C GLN A 67 19.53 2.45 -1.33
N PHE A 68 18.61 2.05 -0.47
CA PHE A 68 17.42 2.85 -0.17
C PHE A 68 16.99 2.65 1.29
N ALA A 69 16.19 3.59 1.80
CA ALA A 69 15.48 3.45 3.05
C ALA A 69 14.03 3.89 2.84
N ARG A 70 13.07 3.18 3.45
CA ARG A 70 11.65 3.47 3.34
C ARG A 70 11.00 3.39 4.72
N TYR A 71 10.12 4.34 5.01
CA TYR A 71 9.27 4.39 6.19
C TYR A 71 7.84 4.73 5.76
N ALA A 72 6.93 3.75 5.88
CA ALA A 72 5.59 3.84 5.32
C ALA A 72 5.63 4.22 3.82
N ASP A 73 5.07 5.37 3.45
CA ASP A 73 5.06 5.93 2.11
C ASP A 73 6.26 6.84 1.80
N ASP A 74 7.02 7.29 2.80
CA ASP A 74 8.25 8.06 2.61
C ASP A 74 9.43 7.15 2.25
N PHE A 75 10.18 7.47 1.20
CA PHE A 75 11.37 6.71 0.80
C PHE A 75 12.49 7.61 0.27
N ILE A 76 13.72 7.15 0.46
CA ILE A 76 14.94 7.75 -0.09
C ILE A 76 15.73 6.69 -0.84
N ILE A 77 16.23 7.03 -2.02
CA ILE A 77 17.14 6.18 -2.79
C ILE A 77 18.49 6.91 -2.89
N LEU A 78 19.55 6.25 -2.43
CA LEU A 78 20.90 6.79 -2.40
C LEU A 78 21.61 6.46 -3.71
N VAL A 79 22.00 7.51 -4.44
CA VAL A 79 22.67 7.40 -5.74
C VAL A 79 24.05 8.06 -5.71
N LYS A 80 24.97 7.53 -6.53
CA LYS A 80 26.37 7.99 -6.55
C LYS A 80 26.58 9.33 -7.24
N SER A 81 25.61 9.81 -8.02
CA SER A 81 25.69 11.10 -8.72
C SER A 81 24.30 11.58 -9.15
N LYS A 82 24.16 12.87 -9.45
CA LYS A 82 22.91 13.46 -9.98
C LYS A 82 22.43 12.87 -11.31
N ARG A 83 23.33 12.30 -12.11
CA ARG A 83 22.97 11.64 -13.39
C ARG A 83 22.38 10.24 -13.16
N ALA A 84 22.66 9.64 -12.00
CA ALA A 84 22.28 8.27 -11.69
C ALA A 84 20.98 8.15 -10.89
N GLY A 85 20.44 9.28 -10.41
CA GLY A 85 19.07 9.38 -9.88
C GLY A 85 18.13 9.85 -10.98
#